data_AF-A0A8J6MH12-F1
#
_entry.id   AF-A0A8J6MH12-F1
#
_cell.length_a   1.000
_cell.length_b   1.000
_cell.length_c   1.000
_cell.angle_alpha   90.00
_cell.angle_beta   90.00
_cell.angle_gamma   90.00
#
_symmetry.space_group_name_H-M   'P 1'
#
loop_
_entity.id
_entity.type
_entity.pdbx_description
1 polymer ?
#
loop_
_entity_poly.entity_id
_entity_poly.type
_entity_poly.pdbx_seq_one_letter_code
_entity_poly.pdbx_strand_id
1 'polypeptide(L)' 'MPMPMRRQALALAAFPLPALAQLSGRRPLRIIVPFPPGGAVDSLGRILAERLAPVLGQPVIVENRAGGGGIVG' A
#
# COMPACT_ATOMS: atom_id res chain seq x y z
N MET A 1 24.67 -2.07 -63.22
CA MET A 1 24.13 -1.10 -62.25
C MET A 1 23.15 -1.82 -61.31
N PRO A 2 23.57 -2.32 -60.14
CA PRO A 2 22.64 -2.81 -59.13
C PRO A 2 22.18 -1.66 -58.23
N MET A 3 20.86 -1.51 -58.08
CA MET A 3 20.22 -0.53 -57.20
C MET A 3 20.31 -0.99 -55.73
N PRO A 4 20.78 -0.17 -54.76
CA PRO A 4 20.72 -0.52 -53.35
C PRO A 4 19.29 -0.35 -52.82
N MET A 5 18.60 -1.46 -52.55
CA MET A 5 17.31 -1.47 -51.87
C MET A 5 17.45 -0.91 -50.46
N ARG A 6 16.81 0.25 -50.23
CA ARG A 6 16.73 0.95 -48.96
C ARG A 6 16.07 0.05 -47.91
N ARG A 7 16.87 -0.43 -46.95
CA ARG A 7 16.38 -1.01 -45.68
C ARG A 7 15.79 0.10 -44.80
N GLN A 8 14.61 0.59 -45.15
CA GLN A 8 13.91 1.62 -44.39
C GLN A 8 12.48 1.18 -44.11
N ALA A 9 12.30 0.22 -43.20
CA ALA A 9 10.98 -0.05 -42.63
C ALA A 9 11.11 -0.94 -41.39
N LEU A 10 11.51 -0.37 -40.25
CA LEU A 10 11.03 -0.81 -38.93
C LEU A 10 11.48 0.16 -37.83
N ALA A 11 10.77 1.26 -37.65
CA ALA A 11 10.95 2.12 -36.48
C ALA A 11 9.62 2.80 -36.12
N LEU A 12 8.61 2.00 -35.76
CA LEU A 12 7.32 2.54 -35.30
C LEU A 12 6.69 1.71 -34.17
N ALA A 13 7.45 1.38 -33.13
CA ALA A 13 6.88 0.66 -31.98
C ALA A 13 7.54 0.98 -30.63
N ALA A 14 8.12 2.18 -30.46
CA ALA A 14 8.63 2.63 -29.17
C ALA A 14 7.87 3.87 -28.67
N PHE A 15 6.54 3.77 -28.61
CA PHE A 15 5.76 4.71 -27.81
C PHE A 15 5.81 4.27 -26.35
N PRO A 16 6.25 5.12 -25.40
CA PRO A 16 6.17 4.79 -23.99
C PRO A 16 4.69 4.73 -23.61
N LEU A 17 4.20 3.56 -23.23
CA LEU A 17 2.89 3.43 -22.62
C LEU A 17 2.90 4.20 -21.30
N PRO A 18 1.89 5.04 -21.01
CA PRO A 18 1.79 5.67 -19.71
C PRO A 18 1.68 4.57 -18.65
N ALA A 19 2.58 4.59 -17.67
CA ALA A 19 2.47 3.72 -16.50
C ALA A 19 1.23 4.16 -15.73
N LEU A 20 0.13 3.41 -15.89
CA LEU A 20 -1.01 3.54 -14.99
C LEU A 20 -0.53 3.11 -13.61
N ALA A 21 -0.44 4.06 -12.69
CA ALA A 21 -0.20 3.74 -11.29
C ALA A 21 -1.24 2.69 -10.89
N GLN A 22 -0.80 1.48 -10.56
CA GLN A 22 -1.70 0.51 -9.96
C GLN A 22 -2.20 1.18 -8.69
N LEU A 23 -3.51 1.45 -8.60
CA LEU A 23 -4.20 1.50 -7.31
C LEU A 23 -4.13 0.08 -6.74
N SER A 24 -2.91 -0.34 -6.40
CA SER A 24 -2.62 -1.62 -5.81
C SER A 24 -3.39 -1.66 -4.50
N GLY A 25 -4.25 -2.67 -4.41
CA GLY A 25 -5.19 -3.04 -3.34
C GLY A 25 -5.12 -2.24 -2.06
N ARG A 26 -6.31 -1.87 -1.55
CA ARG A 26 -6.53 -1.22 -0.25
C ARG A 26 -5.50 -1.69 0.78
N ARG A 27 -4.51 -0.85 1.08
CA ARG A 27 -3.48 -1.18 2.06
C ARG A 27 -4.16 -1.44 3.42
N PRO A 28 -3.66 -2.40 4.21
CA PRO A 28 -4.18 -2.59 5.55
C PRO A 28 -4.16 -1.28 6.34
N LEU A 29 -5.26 -0.97 7.02
CA LEU A 29 -5.31 0.16 7.95
C LEU A 29 -4.57 -0.21 9.22
N ARG A 30 -4.05 0.80 9.89
CA ARG A 30 -3.27 0.62 11.12
C ARG A 30 -3.89 1.44 12.24
N ILE A 31 -4.19 0.77 13.34
CA ILE A 31 -4.52 1.42 14.61
C ILE A 31 -3.22 1.53 15.39
N ILE A 32 -2.75 2.76 15.58
CA ILE A 32 -1.57 2.97 16.42
C ILE A 32 -1.99 2.98 17.88
N VAL A 33 -1.37 2.11 18.66
CA VAL A 33 -1.52 2.06 20.12
C VAL A 33 -0.20 2.54 20.72
N PRO A 34 -0.14 3.73 21.34
CA PRO A 34 1.13 4.28 21.83
C PRO A 34 1.50 3.72 23.23
N PHE A 35 1.17 2.46 23.47
CA PHE A 35 1.35 1.73 24.72
C PHE A 35 1.88 0.31 24.44
N PRO A 36 2.51 -0.34 25.43
CA PRO A 36 2.93 -1.73 25.32
C PRO A 36 1.77 -2.68 24.94
N PRO A 37 2.04 -3.77 24.21
CA PRO A 37 1.03 -4.78 23.89
C PRO A 37 0.49 -5.46 25.15
N GLY A 38 -0.76 -5.93 25.08
CA GLY A 38 -1.43 -6.62 26.19
C GLY A 38 -2.06 -5.73 27.27
N GLY A 39 -1.89 -4.41 27.20
CA GLY A 39 -2.60 -3.45 28.05
C GLY A 39 -4.03 -3.17 27.58
N ALA A 40 -4.82 -2.45 28.39
CA ALA A 40 -6.22 -2.13 28.09
C ALA A 40 -6.42 -1.45 26.72
N VAL A 41 -5.52 -0.53 26.33
CA VAL A 41 -5.58 0.16 25.04
C VAL A 41 -5.30 -0.77 23.87
N ASP A 42 -4.39 -1.73 24.02
CA ASP A 42 -4.12 -2.76 22.99
C ASP A 42 -5.33 -3.68 22.81
N SER A 43 -5.94 -4.14 23.91
CA SER A 43 -7.15 -4.97 23.87
C SER A 43 -8.31 -4.26 23.18
N LEU A 44 -8.55 -2.99 23.52
CA LEU A 44 -9.56 -2.17 22.85
C LEU A 44 -9.23 -1.97 21.37
N GLY A 45 -7.97 -1.70 21.04
CA GLY A 45 -7.50 -1.59 19.65
C GLY A 45 -7.77 -2.85 18.83
N ARG A 46 -7.58 -4.04 19.41
CA ARG A 46 -7.84 -5.33 18.75
C ARG A 46 -9.33 -5.56 18.52
N ILE A 47 -10.18 -5.27 19.51
CA ILE A 47 -11.64 -5.34 19.36
C ILE A 47 -12.10 -4.40 18.24
N LEU A 48 -11.59 -3.17 18.20
CA LEU A 48 -11.90 -2.22 17.14
C LEU A 48 -11.44 -2.73 15.78
N ALA A 49 -10.22 -3.25 15.67
CA ALA A 49 -9.69 -3.80 14.42
C ALA A 49 -10.57 -4.92 13.86
N GLU A 50 -11.01 -5.85 14.72
CA GLU A 50 -11.90 -6.96 14.35
C GLU A 50 -13.26 -6.48 13.82
N ARG A 51 -13.83 -5.41 14.41
CA ARG A 51 -15.14 -4.88 13.99
C ARG A 51 -15.04 -3.96 12.78
N LEU A 52 -13.93 -3.25 12.62
CA LEU A 52 -13.72 -2.33 11.51
C LEU A 52 -13.33 -3.05 10.22
N ALA A 53 -12.59 -4.15 10.30
CA ALA A 53 -12.17 -4.93 9.12
C ALA A 53 -13.34 -5.30 8.16
N PRO A 54 -14.47 -5.86 8.63
CA PRO A 54 -15.60 -6.17 7.74
C PRO A 54 -16.32 -4.92 7.23
N VAL A 55 -16.41 -3.86 8.04
CA VAL A 55 -17.09 -2.60 7.66
C VAL A 55 -16.33 -1.87 6.58
N LEU A 56 -14.99 -1.85 6.68
CA LEU A 56 -14.11 -1.14 5.76
C LEU A 56 -13.73 -2.00 4.54
N GLY A 57 -14.02 -3.31 4.58
CA GLY A 57 -13.66 -4.25 3.52
C GLY A 57 -12.16 -4.28 3.27
N GLN A 58 -11.35 -4.05 4.31
CA GLN A 58 -9.89 -4.09 4.25
C GLN A 58 -9.34 -4.52 5.62
N PRO A 59 -8.17 -5.20 5.67
CA PRO A 59 -7.56 -5.60 6.92
C PRO A 59 -7.26 -4.38 7.80
N VAL A 60 -7.50 -4.51 9.11
CA VAL A 60 -7.12 -3.51 10.11
C VAL A 60 -6.15 -4.17 11.08
N ILE A 61 -4.99 -3.56 11.28
CA ILE A 61 -3.87 -4.12 12.05
C ILE A 61 -3.59 -3.19 13.23
N VAL A 62 -3.35 -3.75 14.41
CA VAL A 62 -2.91 -2.99 15.58
C VAL A 62 -1.38 -2.92 15.57
N GLU A 63 -0.82 -1.71 15.63
CA GLU A 63 0.63 -1.46 15.71
C GLU A 63 0.95 -0.76 17.03
N ASN A 64 1.65 -1.45 17.93
CA ASN A 64 2.05 -0.88 19.21
C ASN A 64 3.33 -0.06 19.05
N ARG A 65 3.24 1.26 19.27
CA ARG A 65 4.38 2.20 19.23
C ARG A 65 4.60 2.83 20.59
N ALA A 66 5.15 2.05 21.51
CA ALA A 66 5.42 2.55 22.86
C ALA A 66 6.55 3.61 22.83
N GLY A 67 6.32 4.75 23.51
CA GLY A 67 7.31 5.82 23.64
C GLY A 67 6.68 7.16 24.02
N GLY A 68 7.47 8.05 24.63
CA GLY A 68 7.04 9.44 24.91
C GLY A 68 5.78 9.60 25.76
N GLY A 69 5.42 8.61 26.59
CA GLY A 69 4.23 8.67 27.45
C GLY A 69 2.88 8.69 26.71
N GLY A 70 2.83 8.22 25.46
CA GLY A 70 1.62 8.27 24.63
C GLY A 70 1.61 9.40 23.59
N ILE A 71 2.58 10.31 23.64
CA ILE A 71 2.71 11.45 22.71
C ILE A 71 3.25 11.00 21.35
N VAL A 72 4.01 9.91 21.32
CA VAL A 72 4.56 9.36 20.08
C VAL A 72 3.66 8.21 19.62
N GLY A 73 2.86 8.44 18.58
CA GLY A 73 1.98 7.47 17.93
C GLY A 73 1.85 7.75 16.43
#